data_AF-A0A838D637-F1
#
_entry.id   AF-A0A838D637-F1
#
_cell.length_a   1.000
_cell.length_b   1.000
_cell.length_c   1.000
_cell.angle_alpha   90.00
_cell.angle_beta   90.00
_cell.angle_gamma   90.00
#
_symmetry.space_group_name_H-M   'P 1'
#
loop_
_entity.id
_entity.type
_entity.pdbx_description
1 polymer ?
#
loop_
_entity_poly.entity_id
_entity_poly.type
_entity_poly.pdbx_seq_one_letter_code
_entity_poly.pdbx_strand_id
1 'polypeptide(L)'
;PLRLARLAGELAGVPGLRAGGLLEPALERSMEGWIDWGALHDNVEAGHARSVCILATALSDGASVAFLERHRRGPLDGLSEEIRYLDATLDGEHVRASAAIPFLFPPVEVRSPQRAAGFYVDGGTRLNAPIKPAIDLGADRIIAIGFEPLCAPPEEPVPGRAPRLTDVAVNVLDGLISDQVGADMHRLAAVNSFFAGGYAHAPSASGLAYRESRGRRPYRRIHYAFVAPGERGELGRLAERTFRERLGGLRALRDPEAALLGGLLGGGERGRGELLSYLFFDPAFVRRLIAAGRRDAGRWLARHPDFWCADSAHDFDLDPGRATRAAELARLDEWRTLRRR
;
A
#
# COMPACT_ATOMS: atom_id res chain seq x y z
N PRO A 1 1.41 4.60 32.89
CA PRO A 1 0.76 3.64 33.81
C PRO A 1 -0.57 3.07 33.27
N LEU A 2 -1.63 3.87 33.09
CA LEU A 2 -2.95 3.41 32.62
C LEU A 2 -2.94 2.82 31.19
N ARG A 3 -2.06 3.31 30.31
CA ARG A 3 -1.94 2.86 28.91
C ARG A 3 -1.25 1.50 28.77
N LEU A 4 -0.19 1.27 29.56
CA LEU A 4 0.46 -0.04 29.67
C LEU A 4 -0.45 -1.07 30.35
N ALA A 5 -1.26 -0.63 31.32
CA ALA A 5 -2.23 -1.49 32.00
C ALA A 5 -3.38 -1.93 31.08
N ARG A 6 -3.81 -1.09 30.13
CA ARG A 6 -4.81 -1.48 29.11
C ARG A 6 -4.24 -2.46 28.08
N LEU A 7 -3.03 -2.22 27.59
CA LEU A 7 -2.35 -3.13 26.67
C LEU A 7 -2.03 -4.49 27.35
N ALA A 8 -1.60 -4.46 28.61
CA ALA A 8 -1.38 -5.67 29.41
C ALA A 8 -2.69 -6.39 29.76
N GLY A 9 -3.79 -5.66 30.01
CA GLY A 9 -5.12 -6.23 30.24
C GLY A 9 -5.71 -6.92 29.01
N GLU A 10 -5.41 -6.42 27.82
CA GLU A 10 -5.81 -7.00 26.53
C GLU A 10 -4.99 -8.25 26.18
N LEU A 11 -3.67 -8.22 26.40
CA LEU A 11 -2.82 -9.42 26.34
C LEU A 11 -3.20 -10.48 27.39
N ALA A 12 -3.77 -10.05 28.51
CA ALA A 12 -4.28 -10.93 29.58
C ALA A 12 -5.75 -11.35 29.40
N GLY A 13 -6.41 -10.97 28.29
CA GLY A 13 -7.77 -11.41 27.96
C GLY A 13 -8.87 -10.91 28.90
N VAL A 14 -8.68 -9.77 29.58
CA VAL A 14 -9.67 -9.23 30.53
C VAL A 14 -10.84 -8.57 29.75
N PRO A 15 -12.10 -9.06 29.89
CA PRO A 15 -13.24 -8.49 29.19
C PRO A 15 -13.52 -7.05 29.66
N GLY A 16 -13.64 -6.11 28.71
CA GLY A 16 -14.06 -4.72 28.99
C GLY A 16 -12.98 -3.64 28.86
N LEU A 17 -11.72 -4.00 28.59
CA LEU A 17 -10.64 -3.07 28.27
C LEU A 17 -10.08 -3.36 26.87
N ARG A 18 -10.87 -3.09 25.83
CA ARG A 18 -10.38 -3.06 24.45
C ARG A 18 -9.46 -1.85 24.28
N ALA A 19 -8.20 -2.04 23.87
CA ALA A 19 -7.26 -0.94 23.70
C ALA A 19 -7.26 -0.33 22.28
N GLY A 20 -7.97 -0.92 21.32
CA GLY A 20 -8.24 -0.29 20.01
C GLY A 20 -9.65 0.29 19.98
N GLY A 21 -9.80 1.61 19.80
CA GLY A 21 -11.15 2.19 19.66
C GLY A 21 -11.28 3.70 19.88
N LEU A 22 -10.21 4.44 20.19
CA LEU A 22 -10.36 5.89 20.35
C LEU A 22 -10.52 6.62 19.01
N LEU A 23 -9.96 6.08 17.91
CA LEU A 23 -9.99 6.70 16.58
C LEU A 23 -10.99 6.04 15.61
N GLU A 24 -11.54 4.88 15.96
CA GLU A 24 -12.52 4.16 15.15
C GLU A 24 -13.83 4.97 14.95
N PRO A 25 -14.43 5.59 15.99
CA PRO A 25 -15.64 6.40 15.80
C PRO A 25 -15.40 7.65 14.95
N ALA A 26 -14.16 8.15 14.88
CA ALA A 26 -13.80 9.28 14.02
C ALA A 26 -13.70 8.85 12.56
N LEU A 27 -13.08 7.68 12.29
CA LEU A 27 -12.99 7.12 10.95
C LEU A 27 -14.36 6.74 10.38
N GLU A 28 -15.19 6.05 11.17
CA GLU A 28 -16.55 5.64 10.77
C GLU A 28 -17.42 6.83 10.38
N ARG A 29 -17.52 7.84 11.27
CA ARG A 29 -18.31 9.06 10.99
C ARG A 29 -17.77 9.85 9.81
N SER A 30 -16.46 9.88 9.62
CA SER A 30 -15.84 10.62 8.52
C SER A 30 -16.12 9.96 7.18
N MET A 31 -16.08 8.63 7.11
CA MET A 31 -16.30 7.89 5.88
C MET A 31 -17.71 8.07 5.31
N GLU A 32 -18.74 8.04 6.14
CA GLU A 32 -20.12 8.30 5.71
C GLU A 32 -20.30 9.70 5.12
N GLY A 33 -19.50 10.68 5.57
CA GLY A 33 -19.50 12.04 5.02
C GLY A 33 -18.56 12.24 3.83
N TRP A 34 -17.61 11.34 3.58
CA TRP A 34 -16.60 11.47 2.53
C TRP A 34 -16.93 10.67 1.26
N ILE A 35 -17.63 9.55 1.41
CA ILE A 35 -17.91 8.63 0.30
C ILE A 35 -19.41 8.60 0.06
N ASP A 36 -19.80 8.98 -1.15
CA ASP A 36 -21.14 8.74 -1.67
C ASP A 36 -21.23 7.31 -2.19
N TRP A 37 -21.70 6.40 -1.34
CA TRP A 37 -21.85 4.97 -1.67
C TRP A 37 -22.86 4.76 -2.80
N GLY A 38 -23.96 5.53 -2.82
CA GLY A 38 -24.96 5.46 -3.89
C GLY A 38 -24.33 5.77 -5.24
N ALA A 39 -23.58 6.87 -5.33
CA ALA A 39 -22.86 7.22 -6.55
C ALA A 39 -21.81 6.17 -6.94
N LEU A 40 -21.14 5.53 -5.98
CA LEU A 40 -20.22 4.42 -6.28
C LEU A 40 -20.97 3.25 -6.94
N HIS A 41 -22.08 2.81 -6.34
CA HIS A 41 -22.89 1.72 -6.85
C HIS A 41 -23.47 2.04 -8.24
N ASP A 42 -24.02 3.23 -8.42
CA ASP A 42 -24.56 3.70 -9.70
C ASP A 42 -23.49 3.70 -10.79
N ASN A 43 -22.27 4.14 -10.47
CA ASN A 43 -21.15 4.14 -11.43
C ASN A 43 -20.71 2.72 -11.82
N VAL A 44 -20.74 1.77 -10.88
CA VAL A 44 -20.42 0.37 -11.17
C VAL A 44 -21.54 -0.28 -11.97
N GLU A 45 -22.81 -0.03 -11.61
CA GLU A 45 -23.97 -0.56 -12.33
C GLU A 45 -24.05 0.00 -13.75
N ALA A 46 -23.79 1.30 -13.96
CA ALA A 46 -23.73 1.93 -15.28
C ALA A 46 -22.49 1.51 -16.10
N GLY A 47 -21.52 0.84 -15.49
CA GLY A 47 -20.30 0.38 -16.15
C GLY A 47 -19.24 1.48 -16.36
N HIS A 48 -19.38 2.64 -15.71
CA HIS A 48 -18.34 3.66 -15.65
C HIS A 48 -17.09 3.13 -14.93
N ALA A 49 -17.29 2.34 -13.88
CA ALA A 49 -16.27 1.52 -13.27
C ALA A 49 -16.58 0.04 -13.56
N ARG A 50 -15.67 -0.66 -14.25
CA ARG A 50 -15.84 -2.09 -14.50
C ARG A 50 -15.86 -2.89 -13.19
N SER A 51 -14.98 -2.50 -12.26
CA SER A 51 -14.87 -3.12 -10.94
C SER A 51 -14.18 -2.19 -9.95
N VAL A 52 -14.59 -2.25 -8.69
CA VAL A 52 -13.92 -1.69 -7.52
C VAL A 52 -13.49 -2.85 -6.63
N CYS A 53 -12.28 -2.77 -6.09
CA CYS A 53 -11.68 -3.83 -5.27
C CYS A 53 -11.15 -3.25 -3.97
N ILE A 54 -11.49 -3.86 -2.84
CA ILE A 54 -10.96 -3.51 -1.51
C ILE A 54 -10.28 -4.75 -0.92
N LEU A 55 -9.07 -4.58 -0.42
CA LEU A 55 -8.25 -5.66 0.12
C LEU A 55 -8.25 -5.63 1.65
N ALA A 56 -8.48 -6.77 2.28
CA ALA A 56 -8.32 -6.95 3.71
C ALA A 56 -7.70 -8.31 4.02
N THR A 57 -7.26 -8.50 5.26
CA THR A 57 -6.73 -9.78 5.73
C THR A 57 -7.72 -10.40 6.70
N ALA A 58 -8.21 -11.61 6.39
CA ALA A 58 -9.11 -12.35 7.27
C ALA A 58 -8.35 -12.86 8.50
N LEU A 59 -8.83 -12.58 9.70
CA LEU A 59 -8.18 -13.04 10.93
C LEU A 59 -8.32 -14.54 11.19
N SER A 60 -9.36 -15.17 10.62
CA SER A 60 -9.66 -16.59 10.83
C SER A 60 -8.56 -17.52 10.34
N ASP A 61 -7.97 -17.20 9.20
CA ASP A 61 -7.00 -18.05 8.49
C ASP A 61 -5.81 -17.27 7.93
N GLY A 62 -5.77 -15.95 8.11
CA GLY A 62 -4.73 -15.09 7.57
C GLY A 62 -4.78 -14.97 6.04
N ALA A 63 -5.89 -15.29 5.39
CA ALA A 63 -6.01 -15.16 3.95
C ALA A 63 -6.17 -13.69 3.53
N SER A 64 -5.51 -13.30 2.44
CA SER A 64 -5.81 -12.03 1.75
C SER A 64 -7.14 -12.16 1.02
N VAL A 65 -8.07 -11.27 1.32
CA VAL A 65 -9.43 -11.25 0.76
C VAL A 65 -9.62 -9.96 -0.03
N ALA A 66 -10.12 -10.10 -1.26
CA ALA A 66 -10.47 -9.01 -2.15
C ALA A 66 -11.99 -8.94 -2.30
N PHE A 67 -12.59 -7.93 -1.69
CA PHE A 67 -14.00 -7.60 -1.87
C PHE A 67 -14.18 -6.85 -3.17
N LEU A 68 -15.04 -7.37 -4.04
CA LEU A 68 -15.22 -6.90 -5.41
C LEU A 68 -16.65 -6.43 -5.64
N GLU A 69 -16.80 -5.19 -6.08
CA GLU A 69 -18.04 -4.75 -6.72
C GLU A 69 -17.78 -4.57 -8.21
N ARG A 70 -18.62 -5.14 -9.08
CA ARG A 70 -18.36 -5.15 -10.52
C ARG A 70 -19.62 -5.11 -11.36
N HIS A 71 -19.55 -4.38 -12.47
CA HIS A 71 -20.64 -4.19 -13.43
C HIS A 71 -21.20 -5.53 -13.95
N ARG A 72 -20.31 -6.46 -14.29
CA ARG A 72 -20.67 -7.82 -14.75
C ARG A 72 -20.04 -8.87 -13.86
N ARG A 73 -20.90 -9.71 -13.28
CA ARG A 73 -20.46 -10.89 -12.53
C ARG A 73 -20.12 -12.00 -13.51
N GLY A 74 -18.83 -12.30 -13.64
CA GLY A 74 -18.31 -13.47 -14.34
C GLY A 74 -17.67 -14.46 -13.37
N PRO A 75 -17.24 -15.64 -13.85
CA PRO A 75 -16.46 -16.56 -13.02
C PRO A 75 -15.25 -15.83 -12.41
N LEU A 76 -14.99 -16.09 -11.13
CA LEU A 76 -13.74 -15.71 -10.48
C LEU A 76 -12.68 -16.81 -10.64
N ASP A 77 -13.04 -17.90 -11.32
CA ASP A 77 -12.18 -19.03 -11.61
C ASP A 77 -11.01 -18.59 -12.52
N GLY A 78 -9.79 -18.96 -12.16
CA GLY A 78 -8.57 -18.59 -12.88
C GLY A 78 -7.93 -17.26 -12.43
N LEU A 79 -8.51 -16.57 -11.44
CA LEU A 79 -7.78 -15.56 -10.67
C LEU A 79 -6.78 -16.25 -9.73
N SER A 80 -5.87 -15.47 -9.16
CA SER A 80 -4.82 -16.04 -8.31
C SER A 80 -5.34 -16.76 -7.08
N GLU A 81 -4.80 -17.95 -6.81
CA GLU A 81 -5.04 -18.71 -5.56
C GLU A 81 -4.54 -17.98 -4.31
N GLU A 82 -3.62 -17.02 -4.47
CA GLU A 82 -3.04 -16.21 -3.37
C GLU A 82 -4.05 -15.22 -2.75
N ILE A 83 -5.13 -14.87 -3.47
CA ILE A 83 -6.13 -13.89 -3.02
C ILE A 83 -7.52 -14.51 -3.15
N ARG A 84 -8.29 -14.50 -2.06
CA ARG A 84 -9.70 -14.90 -2.07
C ARG A 84 -10.55 -13.75 -2.57
N TYR A 85 -10.99 -13.83 -3.81
CA TYR A 85 -11.90 -12.86 -4.42
C TYR A 85 -13.36 -13.15 -4.06
N LEU A 86 -14.09 -12.15 -3.57
CA LEU A 86 -15.48 -12.27 -3.16
C LEU A 86 -16.28 -11.10 -3.73
N ASP A 87 -17.35 -11.35 -4.50
CA ASP A 87 -18.28 -10.27 -4.83
C ASP A 87 -18.98 -9.76 -3.57
N ALA A 88 -19.03 -8.46 -3.41
CA ALA A 88 -19.71 -7.74 -2.35
C ALA A 88 -20.34 -6.46 -2.92
N THR A 89 -21.36 -5.96 -2.23
CA THR A 89 -21.73 -4.54 -2.33
C THR A 89 -20.86 -3.83 -1.31
N LEU A 90 -19.97 -2.95 -1.79
CA LEU A 90 -18.97 -2.33 -0.94
C LEU A 90 -19.60 -1.26 -0.06
N ASP A 91 -19.12 -1.15 1.16
CA ASP A 91 -19.62 -0.19 2.13
C ASP A 91 -18.51 0.19 3.10
N GLY A 92 -18.88 0.91 4.16
CA GLY A 92 -17.94 1.33 5.19
C GLY A 92 -17.27 0.17 5.92
N GLU A 93 -17.90 -0.99 6.08
CA GLU A 93 -17.28 -2.14 6.76
C GLU A 93 -16.04 -2.61 5.99
N HIS A 94 -16.14 -2.67 4.66
CA HIS A 94 -15.05 -3.10 3.79
C HIS A 94 -13.86 -2.15 3.83
N VAL A 95 -14.11 -0.84 3.75
CA VAL A 95 -13.03 0.17 3.82
C VAL A 95 -12.38 0.18 5.21
N ARG A 96 -13.16 0.13 6.29
CA ARG A 96 -12.60 0.08 7.64
C ARG A 96 -11.80 -1.19 7.88
N ALA A 97 -12.27 -2.33 7.38
CA ALA A 97 -11.53 -3.60 7.42
C ALA A 97 -10.17 -3.46 6.73
N SER A 98 -10.15 -2.86 5.53
CA SER A 98 -8.91 -2.59 4.80
C SER A 98 -8.00 -1.59 5.52
N ALA A 99 -8.54 -0.65 6.31
CA ALA A 99 -7.77 0.36 7.03
C ALA A 99 -7.43 -0.04 8.47
N ALA A 100 -7.81 -1.24 8.92
CA ALA A 100 -7.66 -1.69 10.29
C ALA A 100 -6.21 -2.14 10.59
N ILE A 101 -5.29 -1.17 10.59
CA ILE A 101 -3.86 -1.39 10.86
C ILE A 101 -3.71 -1.96 12.27
N PRO A 102 -3.04 -3.12 12.43
CA PRO A 102 -2.84 -3.74 13.74
C PRO A 102 -2.24 -2.77 14.76
N PHE A 103 -2.67 -2.88 16.01
CA PHE A 103 -2.29 -2.01 17.14
C PHE A 103 -2.83 -0.56 17.07
N LEU A 104 -3.22 -0.05 15.90
CA LEU A 104 -3.77 1.30 15.74
C LEU A 104 -5.30 1.30 15.70
N PHE A 105 -5.88 0.33 15.00
CA PHE A 105 -7.33 0.18 14.85
C PHE A 105 -7.74 -1.24 15.26
N PRO A 106 -8.94 -1.39 15.87
CA PRO A 106 -9.46 -2.72 16.19
C PRO A 106 -9.83 -3.48 14.90
N PRO A 107 -9.84 -4.82 14.93
CA PRO A 107 -10.38 -5.61 13.84
C PRO A 107 -11.85 -5.29 13.58
N VAL A 108 -12.25 -5.27 12.31
CA VAL A 108 -13.60 -4.93 11.86
C VAL A 108 -14.35 -6.20 11.49
N GLU A 109 -15.57 -6.34 12.01
CA GLU A 109 -16.50 -7.37 11.57
C GLU A 109 -17.12 -6.92 10.24
N VAL A 110 -16.86 -7.66 9.17
CA VAL A 110 -17.59 -7.53 7.89
C VAL A 110 -18.71 -8.54 7.92
N ARG A 111 -19.95 -8.11 7.65
CA ARG A 111 -21.15 -8.96 7.75
C ARG A 111 -21.72 -9.36 6.40
N SER A 112 -21.49 -8.54 5.38
CA SER A 112 -22.02 -8.72 4.04
C SER A 112 -20.91 -8.87 3.01
N PRO A 113 -21.03 -9.80 2.04
CA PRO A 113 -22.05 -10.86 1.98
C PRO A 113 -21.81 -11.92 3.07
N GLN A 114 -22.83 -12.74 3.40
CA GLN A 114 -22.72 -13.78 4.43
C GLN A 114 -21.51 -14.72 4.25
N ARG A 115 -21.13 -15.02 3.01
CA ARG A 115 -19.94 -15.84 2.68
C ARG A 115 -18.60 -15.19 3.07
N ALA A 116 -18.61 -13.88 3.28
CA ALA A 116 -17.48 -13.08 3.71
C ALA A 116 -17.62 -12.65 5.18
N ALA A 117 -18.64 -13.13 5.91
CA ALA A 117 -18.85 -12.77 7.30
C ALA A 117 -17.64 -13.21 8.15
N GLY A 118 -17.04 -12.27 8.87
CA GLY A 118 -15.85 -12.54 9.68
C GLY A 118 -15.15 -11.28 10.16
N PHE A 119 -14.05 -11.47 10.88
CA PHE A 119 -13.21 -10.37 11.36
C PHE A 119 -12.00 -10.17 10.47
N TYR A 120 -11.74 -8.91 10.14
CA TYR A 120 -10.71 -8.50 9.21
C TYR A 120 -9.81 -7.43 9.82
N VAL A 121 -8.57 -7.42 9.35
CA VAL A 121 -7.57 -6.37 9.60
C VAL A 121 -7.02 -5.87 8.27
N ASP A 122 -6.18 -4.85 8.32
CA ASP A 122 -5.57 -4.23 7.15
C ASP A 122 -5.03 -5.25 6.12
N GLY A 123 -5.32 -4.97 4.85
CA GLY A 123 -4.90 -5.78 3.71
C GLY A 123 -3.38 -5.81 3.53
N GLY A 124 -2.68 -4.78 4.03
CA GLY A 124 -1.23 -4.71 3.99
C GLY A 124 -0.53 -5.72 4.90
N THR A 125 -1.18 -6.21 5.96
CA THR A 125 -0.52 -7.08 6.94
C THR A 125 0.03 -8.39 6.37
N ARG A 126 -0.53 -8.88 5.26
CA ARG A 126 -0.09 -10.13 4.61
C ARG A 126 0.07 -10.04 3.10
N LEU A 127 -0.57 -9.10 2.41
CA LEU A 127 -0.50 -9.01 0.97
C LEU A 127 0.66 -8.13 0.51
N ASN A 128 1.83 -8.73 0.25
CA ASN A 128 2.99 -8.04 -0.33
C ASN A 128 2.84 -7.72 -1.83
N ALA A 129 1.61 -7.59 -2.36
CA ALA A 129 1.33 -7.42 -3.79
C ALA A 129 0.02 -6.64 -4.09
N PRO A 130 -0.08 -5.35 -3.71
CA PRO A 130 -1.29 -4.54 -3.89
C PRO A 130 -1.71 -4.30 -5.36
N ILE A 131 -0.81 -4.52 -6.33
CA ILE A 131 -1.09 -4.33 -7.76
C ILE A 131 -1.74 -5.57 -8.37
N LYS A 132 -1.50 -6.73 -7.76
CA LYS A 132 -1.93 -8.04 -8.25
C LYS A 132 -3.44 -8.14 -8.53
N PRO A 133 -4.37 -7.64 -7.70
CA PRO A 133 -5.79 -7.62 -8.03
C PRO A 133 -6.09 -6.93 -9.36
N ALA A 134 -5.44 -5.79 -9.63
CA ALA A 134 -5.64 -5.08 -10.89
C ALA A 134 -5.21 -5.95 -12.09
N ILE A 135 -4.10 -6.67 -11.96
CA ILE A 135 -3.59 -7.59 -12.99
C ILE A 135 -4.54 -8.78 -13.18
N ASP A 136 -4.94 -9.42 -12.09
CA ASP A 136 -5.83 -10.57 -12.10
C ASP A 136 -7.20 -10.19 -12.73
N LEU A 137 -7.72 -8.99 -12.42
CA LEU A 137 -8.93 -8.41 -13.01
C LEU A 137 -8.77 -7.94 -14.46
N GLY A 138 -7.55 -8.03 -15.01
CA GLY A 138 -7.27 -7.85 -16.43
C GLY A 138 -6.66 -6.51 -16.83
N ALA A 139 -6.17 -5.69 -15.91
CA ALA A 139 -5.54 -4.40 -16.24
C ALA A 139 -4.27 -4.56 -17.11
N ASP A 140 -4.28 -3.95 -18.29
CA ASP A 140 -3.10 -3.87 -19.19
C ASP A 140 -2.21 -2.67 -18.87
N ARG A 141 -2.77 -1.69 -18.16
CA ARG A 141 -2.10 -0.48 -17.72
C ARG A 141 -2.49 -0.16 -16.29
N ILE A 142 -1.54 0.35 -15.51
CA ILE A 142 -1.71 0.54 -14.06
C ILE A 142 -1.26 1.93 -13.66
N ILE A 143 -2.14 2.69 -13.02
CA ILE A 143 -1.75 3.91 -12.31
C ILE A 143 -1.61 3.52 -10.85
N ALA A 144 -0.38 3.54 -10.34
CA ALA A 144 -0.07 3.25 -8.96
C ALA A 144 0.19 4.56 -8.22
N ILE A 145 -0.45 4.71 -7.07
CA ILE A 145 -0.28 5.87 -6.18
C ILE A 145 0.49 5.35 -4.96
N GLY A 146 1.75 5.74 -4.84
CA GLY A 146 2.60 5.42 -3.70
C GLY A 146 2.61 6.54 -2.67
N PHE A 147 3.03 6.21 -1.45
CA PHE A 147 3.22 7.19 -0.38
C PHE A 147 4.70 7.40 -0.04
N GLU A 148 5.59 6.56 -0.57
CA GLU A 148 7.03 6.77 -0.59
C GLU A 148 7.59 6.84 -2.01
N PRO A 149 8.73 7.55 -2.23
CA PRO A 149 9.43 7.50 -3.50
C PRO A 149 9.89 6.08 -3.84
N LEU A 150 9.83 5.73 -5.13
CA LEU A 150 10.32 4.45 -5.68
C LEU A 150 11.79 4.20 -5.35
N CYS A 151 12.63 5.22 -5.55
CA CYS A 151 14.04 5.20 -5.21
C CYS A 151 14.29 6.27 -4.15
N ALA A 152 14.58 5.84 -2.92
CA ALA A 152 15.09 6.69 -1.87
C ALA A 152 16.57 6.35 -1.65
N PRO A 153 17.46 7.34 -1.50
CA PRO A 153 18.81 7.05 -1.04
C PRO A 153 18.74 6.36 0.34
N PRO A 154 19.64 5.39 0.60
CA PRO A 154 19.69 4.74 1.91
C PRO A 154 19.91 5.80 2.99
N GLU A 155 19.13 5.71 4.07
CA GLU A 155 19.26 6.65 5.18
C GLU A 155 20.64 6.52 5.82
N GLU A 156 21.31 7.65 6.03
CA GLU A 156 22.52 7.68 6.83
C GLU A 156 22.16 7.38 8.29
N PRO A 157 22.84 6.44 8.97
CA PRO A 157 22.59 6.17 10.37
C PRO A 157 22.87 7.45 11.17
N VAL A 158 21.86 8.00 11.84
CA VAL A 158 22.05 9.16 12.71
C VAL A 158 22.85 8.71 13.94
N PRO A 159 24.08 9.19 14.18
CA PRO A 159 24.84 8.82 15.36
C PRO A 159 24.26 9.49 16.60
N GLY A 160 24.28 8.79 17.75
CA GLY A 160 24.40 9.49 19.04
C GLY A 160 23.27 9.38 20.05
N ARG A 161 22.40 8.37 20.01
CA ARG A 161 21.46 8.12 21.13
C ARG A 161 21.08 6.65 21.26
N ALA A 162 21.17 6.11 22.49
CA ALA A 162 20.59 4.80 22.79
C ALA A 162 19.08 4.82 22.49
N PRO A 163 18.55 3.84 21.73
CA PRO A 163 17.13 3.79 21.40
C PRO A 163 16.32 3.63 22.68
N ARG A 164 15.24 4.41 22.82
CA ARG A 164 14.22 4.17 23.85
C ARG A 164 13.27 3.08 23.38
N LEU A 165 12.56 2.46 24.30
CA LEU A 165 11.49 1.51 23.98
C LEU A 165 10.42 2.13 23.05
N THR A 166 10.18 3.44 23.16
CA THR A 166 9.29 4.17 22.24
C THR A 166 9.81 4.20 20.81
N ASP A 167 11.12 4.30 20.63
CA ASP A 167 11.73 4.37 19.30
C ASP A 167 11.69 2.98 18.64
N VAL A 168 11.84 1.91 19.43
CA VAL A 168 11.65 0.52 18.98
C VAL A 168 10.20 0.27 18.57
N ALA A 169 9.23 0.71 19.39
CA ALA A 169 7.82 0.54 19.07
C ALA A 169 7.42 1.31 17.80
N VAL A 170 7.90 2.54 17.63
CA VAL A 170 7.69 3.32 16.39
C VAL A 170 8.34 2.62 15.20
N ASN A 171 9.57 2.13 15.32
CA ASN A 171 10.23 1.42 14.23
C ASN A 171 9.51 0.11 13.82
N VAL A 172 8.93 -0.60 14.79
CA VAL A 172 8.09 -1.78 14.50
C VAL A 172 6.80 -1.37 13.78
N LEU A 173 6.16 -0.27 14.20
CA LEU A 173 4.97 0.27 13.53
C LEU A 173 5.30 0.75 12.11
N ASP A 174 6.40 1.49 11.93
CA ASP A 174 6.88 1.94 10.61
C ASP A 174 7.14 0.75 9.67
N GLY A 175 7.69 -0.35 10.20
CA GLY A 175 7.87 -1.59 9.44
C GLY A 175 6.56 -2.28 9.03
N LEU A 176 5.51 -2.16 9.84
CA LEU A 176 4.16 -2.68 9.51
C LEU A 176 3.44 -1.78 8.49
N ILE A 177 3.73 -0.49 8.50
CA ILE A 177 3.10 0.55 7.67
C ILE A 177 3.85 0.78 6.34
N SER A 178 4.98 0.09 6.15
CA SER A 178 5.87 0.24 5.00
C SER A 178 5.18 0.15 3.62
N ASP A 179 5.70 0.88 2.63
CA ASP A 179 5.12 1.01 1.28
C ASP A 179 5.22 -0.29 0.45
N GLN A 180 4.15 -1.07 0.55
CA GLN A 180 3.96 -2.29 -0.22
C GLN A 180 3.72 -2.02 -1.71
N VAL A 181 3.24 -0.83 -2.07
CA VAL A 181 3.04 -0.42 -3.47
C VAL A 181 4.39 -0.23 -4.14
N GLY A 182 5.34 0.45 -3.48
CA GLY A 182 6.71 0.61 -3.98
C GLY A 182 7.42 -0.73 -4.20
N ALA A 183 7.32 -1.66 -3.25
CA ALA A 183 7.91 -2.99 -3.38
C ALA A 183 7.31 -3.80 -4.55
N ASP A 184 6.00 -3.69 -4.76
CA ASP A 184 5.31 -4.39 -5.85
C ASP A 184 5.58 -3.75 -7.22
N MET A 185 5.76 -2.42 -7.28
CA MET A 185 6.22 -1.73 -8.48
C MET A 185 7.63 -2.18 -8.92
N HIS A 186 8.55 -2.41 -7.98
CA HIS A 186 9.86 -3.01 -8.29
C HIS A 186 9.73 -4.40 -8.90
N ARG A 187 8.81 -5.22 -8.40
CA ARG A 187 8.53 -6.55 -8.98
C ARG A 187 7.91 -6.43 -10.37
N LEU A 188 6.97 -5.51 -10.56
CA LEU A 188 6.36 -5.25 -11.87
C LEU A 188 7.42 -4.84 -12.90
N ALA A 189 8.34 -3.97 -12.53
CA ALA A 189 9.42 -3.53 -13.38
C ALA A 189 10.43 -4.63 -13.67
N ALA A 190 10.81 -5.42 -12.67
CA ALA A 190 11.63 -6.61 -12.88
C ALA A 190 10.96 -7.57 -13.87
N VAL A 191 9.64 -7.80 -13.76
CA VAL A 191 8.89 -8.62 -14.72
C VAL A 191 8.88 -7.99 -16.11
N ASN A 192 8.63 -6.69 -16.22
CA ASN A 192 8.65 -5.96 -17.49
C ASN A 192 10.02 -5.99 -18.17
N SER A 193 11.12 -6.02 -17.39
CA SER A 193 12.48 -6.09 -17.93
C SER A 193 12.73 -7.35 -18.78
N PHE A 194 12.07 -8.48 -18.45
CA PHE A 194 12.14 -9.70 -19.26
C PHE A 194 11.54 -9.53 -20.67
N PHE A 195 10.66 -8.53 -20.86
CA PHE A 195 10.03 -8.23 -22.14
C PHE A 195 10.70 -7.12 -22.94
N ALA A 196 11.62 -6.35 -22.33
CA ALA A 196 12.31 -5.24 -22.99
C ALA A 196 13.39 -5.71 -23.98
N GLY A 197 13.97 -6.89 -23.78
CA GLY A 197 14.93 -7.51 -24.70
C GLY A 197 14.24 -8.28 -25.81
N GLY A 198 13.92 -7.61 -26.93
CA GLY A 198 13.36 -8.24 -28.13
C GLY A 198 14.04 -9.58 -28.45
N TYR A 199 13.25 -10.65 -28.47
CA TYR A 199 13.58 -11.98 -29.00
C TYR A 199 14.60 -12.88 -28.28
N ALA A 200 15.25 -12.49 -27.17
CA ALA A 200 16.22 -13.38 -26.50
C ALA A 200 15.73 -14.04 -25.19
N HIS A 201 14.78 -13.44 -24.47
CA HIS A 201 14.34 -13.89 -23.14
C HIS A 201 12.82 -13.84 -22.94
N ALA A 202 12.05 -14.26 -23.95
CA ALA A 202 10.68 -14.69 -23.67
C ALA A 202 10.71 -15.72 -22.52
N PRO A 203 9.73 -15.73 -21.60
CA PRO A 203 9.66 -16.77 -20.58
C PRO A 203 9.84 -18.11 -21.30
N SER A 204 10.81 -18.92 -20.84
CA SER A 204 11.11 -20.18 -21.49
C SER A 204 9.81 -20.95 -21.73
N ALA A 205 9.73 -21.77 -22.78
CA ALA A 205 8.56 -22.61 -23.02
C ALA A 205 8.15 -23.40 -21.74
N SER A 206 9.13 -23.72 -20.87
CA SER A 206 8.90 -24.28 -19.54
C SER A 206 8.25 -23.34 -18.52
N GLY A 207 8.55 -22.03 -18.51
CA GLY A 207 7.91 -21.04 -17.65
C GLY A 207 6.47 -20.73 -18.06
N LEU A 208 6.19 -20.73 -19.37
CA LEU A 208 4.83 -20.64 -19.91
C LEU A 208 4.02 -21.91 -19.58
N ALA A 209 4.59 -23.09 -19.85
CA ALA A 209 3.97 -24.39 -19.54
C ALA A 209 3.77 -24.62 -18.04
N TYR A 210 4.67 -24.11 -17.18
CA TYR A 210 4.50 -24.19 -15.73
C TYR A 210 3.32 -23.34 -15.24
N ARG A 211 3.13 -22.14 -15.80
CA ARG A 211 1.98 -21.30 -15.46
C ARG A 211 0.69 -21.86 -16.02
N GLU A 212 0.70 -22.30 -17.27
CA GLU A 212 -0.45 -22.90 -17.94
C GLU A 212 -0.89 -24.21 -17.25
N SER A 213 0.05 -25.06 -16.83
CA SER A 213 -0.28 -26.27 -16.03
C SER A 213 -0.84 -25.96 -14.64
N ARG A 214 -0.66 -24.73 -14.15
CA ARG A 214 -1.29 -24.19 -12.92
C ARG A 214 -2.52 -23.32 -13.22
N GLY A 215 -3.01 -23.28 -14.47
CA GLY A 215 -4.14 -22.45 -14.89
C GLY A 215 -3.88 -20.94 -14.83
N ARG A 216 -2.61 -20.52 -14.71
CA ARG A 216 -2.20 -19.10 -14.58
C ARG A 216 -1.95 -18.49 -15.95
N ARG A 217 -2.40 -17.25 -16.14
CA ARG A 217 -2.16 -16.49 -17.39
C ARG A 217 -0.66 -16.28 -17.65
N PRO A 218 -0.25 -16.23 -18.93
CA PRO A 218 1.12 -15.89 -19.32
C PRO A 218 1.55 -14.55 -18.73
N TYR A 219 2.86 -14.42 -18.45
CA TYR A 219 3.42 -13.10 -18.15
C TYR A 219 3.21 -12.19 -19.36
N ARG A 220 2.79 -10.94 -19.10
CA ARG A 220 2.61 -9.91 -20.11
C ARG A 220 3.26 -8.63 -19.64
N ARG A 221 3.70 -7.82 -20.60
CA ARG A 221 4.18 -6.47 -20.33
C ARG A 221 2.99 -5.60 -19.88
N ILE A 222 3.16 -4.90 -18.77
CA ILE A 222 2.14 -4.02 -18.19
C ILE A 222 2.72 -2.61 -18.16
N HIS A 223 2.03 -1.67 -18.81
CA HIS A 223 2.41 -0.26 -18.74
C HIS A 223 2.00 0.31 -17.39
N TYR A 224 2.80 1.20 -16.82
CA TYR A 224 2.50 1.80 -15.54
C TYR A 224 2.73 3.32 -15.53
N ALA A 225 2.03 3.98 -14.61
CA ALA A 225 2.33 5.33 -14.16
C ALA A 225 2.44 5.30 -12.64
N PHE A 226 3.55 5.76 -12.07
CA PHE A 226 3.75 5.77 -10.62
C PHE A 226 3.79 7.20 -10.09
N VAL A 227 2.75 7.57 -9.34
CA VAL A 227 2.65 8.89 -8.71
C VAL A 227 2.96 8.73 -7.23
N ALA A 228 4.04 9.35 -6.78
CA ALA A 228 4.43 9.33 -5.37
C ALA A 228 5.22 10.58 -4.99
N PRO A 229 5.40 10.84 -3.67
CA PRO A 229 6.23 11.91 -3.18
C PRO A 229 7.65 11.84 -3.72
N GLY A 230 8.30 12.99 -3.86
CA GLY A 230 9.70 13.06 -4.32
C GLY A 230 10.71 12.76 -3.22
N GLU A 231 10.30 12.91 -1.97
CA GLU A 231 11.14 12.74 -0.79
C GLU A 231 10.46 11.81 0.22
N ARG A 232 11.24 10.93 0.85
CA ARG A 232 10.78 10.09 1.96
C ARG A 232 10.28 10.98 3.11
N GLY A 233 9.18 10.60 3.75
CA GLY A 233 8.59 11.32 4.89
C GLY A 233 8.00 12.70 4.57
N GLU A 234 7.70 13.02 3.30
CA GLU A 234 6.95 14.24 2.95
C GLU A 234 5.56 14.26 3.62
N LEU A 235 4.86 13.13 3.62
CA LEU A 235 3.53 13.01 4.20
C LEU A 235 3.56 13.25 5.71
N GLY A 236 4.51 12.64 6.42
CA GLY A 236 4.70 12.88 7.84
C GLY A 236 4.98 14.35 8.17
N ARG A 237 5.89 15.01 7.44
CA ARG A 237 6.16 16.46 7.61
C ARG A 237 4.93 17.33 7.35
N LEU A 238 4.07 16.91 6.42
CA LEU A 238 2.82 17.61 6.12
C LEU A 238 1.80 17.46 7.25
N ALA A 239 1.70 16.25 7.82
CA ALA A 239 0.85 15.96 8.96
C ALA A 239 1.30 16.78 10.18
N GLU A 240 2.58 16.75 10.51
CA GLU A 240 3.16 17.51 11.63
C GLU A 240 2.95 19.02 11.52
N ARG A 241 3.18 19.60 10.33
CA ARG A 241 2.92 21.03 10.10
C ARG A 241 1.47 21.37 10.32
N THR A 242 0.58 20.59 9.71
CA THR A 242 -0.86 20.85 9.77
C THR A 242 -1.41 20.68 11.19
N PHE A 243 -0.92 19.68 11.92
CA PHE A 243 -1.24 19.50 13.34
C PHE A 243 -0.77 20.70 14.17
N ARG A 244 0.49 21.14 14.01
CA ARG A 244 1.01 22.30 14.76
C ARG A 244 0.23 23.58 14.46
N GLU A 245 -0.18 23.80 13.22
CA GLU A 245 -0.95 24.98 12.83
C GLU A 245 -2.37 24.98 13.38
N ARG A 246 -3.05 23.81 13.40
CA ARG A 246 -4.44 23.70 13.85
C ARG A 246 -4.60 23.48 15.36
N LEU A 247 -3.75 22.65 15.92
CA LEU A 247 -3.86 22.11 17.27
C LEU A 247 -2.64 22.46 18.15
N GLY A 248 -1.70 23.29 17.67
CA GLY A 248 -0.54 23.72 18.45
C GLY A 248 -0.89 24.50 19.73
N GLY A 249 -0.05 24.33 20.75
CA GLY A 249 -0.12 25.07 22.02
C GLY A 249 -1.13 24.53 23.02
N LEU A 250 -1.68 25.40 23.88
CA LEU A 250 -2.63 25.06 24.95
C LEU A 250 -3.97 24.47 24.45
N ARG A 251 -4.24 24.50 23.14
CA ARG A 251 -5.46 23.94 22.52
C ARG A 251 -5.42 22.42 22.41
N ALA A 252 -4.26 21.81 22.12
CA ALA A 252 -4.11 20.35 22.15
C ALA A 252 -4.39 19.77 23.54
N LEU A 253 -4.15 20.52 24.62
CA LEU A 253 -4.41 20.06 25.99
C LEU A 253 -5.90 20.02 26.36
N ARG A 254 -6.77 20.68 25.57
CA ARG A 254 -8.21 20.76 25.82
C ARG A 254 -9.00 19.63 25.17
N ASP A 255 -8.43 19.01 24.14
CA ASP A 255 -9.03 17.88 23.42
C ASP A 255 -8.22 16.61 23.72
N PRO A 256 -8.83 15.57 24.33
CA PRO A 256 -8.17 14.31 24.63
C PRO A 256 -7.52 13.64 23.41
N GLU A 257 -8.10 13.78 22.22
CA GLU A 257 -7.58 13.23 20.96
C GLU A 257 -6.37 14.04 20.50
N ALA A 258 -6.46 15.37 20.53
CA ALA A 258 -5.33 16.24 20.22
C ALA A 258 -4.17 16.11 21.22
N ALA A 259 -4.46 15.85 22.50
CA ALA A 259 -3.44 15.58 23.51
C ALA A 259 -2.75 14.22 23.27
N LEU A 260 -3.49 13.21 22.79
CA LEU A 260 -2.95 11.91 22.39
C LEU A 260 -2.00 12.08 21.19
N LEU A 261 -2.47 12.74 20.13
CA LEU A 261 -1.70 13.03 18.92
C LEU A 261 -0.50 13.95 19.22
N GLY A 262 -0.67 14.93 20.10
CA GLY A 262 0.42 15.80 20.57
C GLY A 262 1.48 15.06 21.39
N GLY A 263 1.08 14.01 22.12
CA GLY A 263 2.00 13.10 22.80
C GLY A 263 2.88 12.29 21.84
N LEU A 264 2.38 12.01 20.62
CA LEU A 264 3.19 11.40 19.56
C LEU A 264 4.23 12.40 19.02
N LEU A 265 4.04 13.71 19.16
CA LEU A 265 4.96 14.74 18.68
C LEU A 265 6.04 15.18 19.68
N GLY A 266 5.92 14.83 20.97
CA GLY A 266 6.75 15.35 22.07
C GLY A 266 8.21 14.87 22.16
N GLY A 267 8.81 14.35 21.09
CA GLY A 267 10.22 13.94 21.04
C GLY A 267 10.62 13.57 19.59
N GLY A 268 11.74 14.11 19.10
CA GLY A 268 12.06 14.22 17.68
C GLY A 268 12.19 12.93 16.86
N GLU A 269 12.40 12.95 15.54
CA GLU A 269 12.16 14.02 14.53
C GLU A 269 11.62 13.47 13.19
N ARG A 270 11.47 12.15 12.97
CA ARG A 270 11.05 11.60 11.64
C ARG A 270 10.01 10.48 11.66
N GLY A 271 10.23 9.36 12.38
CA GLY A 271 9.25 8.25 12.40
C GLY A 271 7.89 8.58 13.03
N ARG A 272 7.82 9.66 13.84
CA ARG A 272 6.57 10.05 14.50
C ARG A 272 5.63 10.88 13.62
N GLY A 273 6.19 11.65 12.69
CA GLY A 273 5.41 12.34 11.68
C GLY A 273 4.71 11.36 10.76
N GLU A 274 5.39 10.27 10.40
CA GLU A 274 4.82 9.21 9.58
C GLU A 274 3.62 8.58 10.28
N LEU A 275 3.76 8.12 11.53
CA LEU A 275 2.63 7.62 12.30
C LEU A 275 1.48 8.64 12.41
N LEU A 276 1.80 9.93 12.59
CA LEU A 276 0.78 10.98 12.61
C LEU A 276 0.04 11.08 11.27
N SER A 277 0.70 10.86 10.14
CA SER A 277 0.09 10.93 8.80
C SER A 277 -1.06 9.91 8.64
N TYR A 278 -0.92 8.73 9.25
CA TYR A 278 -1.95 7.67 9.25
C TYR A 278 -3.12 7.92 10.21
N LEU A 279 -2.87 8.69 11.28
CA LEU A 279 -3.85 8.90 12.34
C LEU A 279 -4.57 10.25 12.23
N PHE A 280 -4.04 11.18 11.44
CA PHE A 280 -4.52 12.56 11.40
C PHE A 280 -5.60 12.78 10.35
N PHE A 281 -6.83 12.37 10.65
CA PHE A 281 -8.02 12.52 9.80
C PHE A 281 -8.60 13.94 9.77
N ASP A 282 -7.77 14.97 9.54
CA ASP A 282 -8.19 16.37 9.49
C ASP A 282 -8.45 16.85 8.05
N PRO A 283 -9.58 17.56 7.77
CA PRO A 283 -9.89 18.03 6.42
C PRO A 283 -8.84 18.96 5.79
N ALA A 284 -8.12 19.78 6.57
CA ALA A 284 -7.04 20.60 6.00
C ALA A 284 -5.80 19.76 5.67
N PHE A 285 -5.52 18.72 6.44
CA PHE A 285 -4.47 17.78 6.09
C PHE A 285 -4.81 17.05 4.79
N VAL A 286 -6.04 16.54 4.65
CA VAL A 286 -6.52 15.90 3.41
C VAL A 286 -6.41 16.84 2.21
N ARG A 287 -6.80 18.12 2.34
CA ARG A 287 -6.64 19.11 1.26
C ARG A 287 -5.18 19.31 0.86
N ARG A 288 -4.26 19.32 1.84
CA ARG A 288 -2.84 19.43 1.59
C ARG A 288 -2.27 18.18 0.91
N LEU A 289 -2.73 16.99 1.28
CA LEU A 289 -2.40 15.73 0.60
C LEU A 289 -2.85 15.74 -0.86
N ILE A 290 -4.08 16.19 -1.14
CA ILE A 290 -4.59 16.32 -2.52
C ILE A 290 -3.71 17.28 -3.33
N ALA A 291 -3.31 18.41 -2.74
CA ALA A 291 -2.41 19.34 -3.40
C ALA A 291 -1.02 18.74 -3.63
N ALA A 292 -0.52 17.90 -2.72
CA ALA A 292 0.74 17.17 -2.91
C ALA A 292 0.63 16.17 -4.06
N GLY A 293 -0.38 15.30 -4.06
CA GLY A 293 -0.62 14.35 -5.15
C GLY A 293 -0.75 15.01 -6.53
N ARG A 294 -1.37 16.21 -6.61
CA ARG A 294 -1.41 16.99 -7.87
C ARG A 294 -0.02 17.44 -8.33
N ARG A 295 0.84 17.88 -7.40
CA ARG A 295 2.24 18.23 -7.73
C ARG A 295 3.00 17.00 -8.20
N ASP A 296 2.81 15.87 -7.54
CA ASP A 296 3.48 14.61 -7.83
C ASP A 296 3.08 14.08 -9.21
N ALA A 297 1.79 14.13 -9.53
CA ALA A 297 1.27 13.82 -10.86
C ALA A 297 1.84 14.76 -11.93
N GLY A 298 1.95 16.06 -11.62
CA GLY A 298 2.60 17.04 -12.51
C GLY A 298 4.07 16.71 -12.79
N ARG A 299 4.82 16.28 -11.77
CA ARG A 299 6.22 15.83 -11.95
C ARG A 299 6.29 14.57 -12.82
N TRP A 300 5.37 13.62 -12.64
CA TRP A 300 5.29 12.43 -13.47
C TRP A 300 5.03 12.79 -14.93
N LEU A 301 4.02 13.62 -15.20
CA LEU A 301 3.66 14.07 -16.56
C LEU A 301 4.79 14.86 -17.25
N ALA A 302 5.53 15.67 -16.49
CA ALA A 302 6.68 16.40 -17.04
C ALA A 302 7.84 15.49 -17.44
N ARG A 303 8.05 14.38 -16.70
CA ARG A 303 9.09 13.38 -16.99
C ARG A 303 8.67 12.38 -18.08
N HIS A 304 7.38 12.11 -18.20
CA HIS A 304 6.80 11.12 -19.11
C HIS A 304 5.75 11.78 -20.02
N PRO A 305 6.15 12.38 -21.16
CA PRO A 305 5.24 13.04 -22.09
C PRO A 305 4.12 12.13 -22.60
N ASP A 306 4.41 10.83 -22.80
CA ASP A 306 3.45 9.81 -23.24
C ASP A 306 2.61 9.22 -22.08
N PHE A 307 2.75 9.77 -20.87
CA PHE A 307 2.12 9.37 -19.60
C PHE A 307 2.47 7.97 -19.09
N TRP A 308 2.62 6.99 -19.97
CA TRP A 308 2.88 5.60 -19.65
C TRP A 308 4.36 5.25 -19.74
N CYS A 309 4.87 4.58 -18.71
CA CYS A 309 6.17 3.93 -18.74
C CYS A 309 5.98 2.41 -18.92
N ALA A 310 6.90 1.77 -19.63
CA ALA A 310 6.99 0.32 -19.66
C ALA A 310 8.44 -0.16 -19.72
N ASP A 311 9.40 0.76 -19.57
CA ASP A 311 10.82 0.48 -19.58
C ASP A 311 11.34 0.60 -18.15
N SER A 312 11.72 -0.53 -17.57
CA SER A 312 12.26 -0.61 -16.22
C SER A 312 13.59 0.12 -16.05
N ALA A 313 14.30 0.45 -17.14
CA ALA A 313 15.58 1.14 -17.07
C ALA A 313 15.46 2.63 -16.72
N HIS A 314 14.33 3.27 -17.01
CA HIS A 314 14.18 4.72 -16.87
C HIS A 314 13.84 5.19 -15.45
N ASP A 315 13.09 4.38 -14.68
CA ASP A 315 12.54 4.81 -13.37
C ASP A 315 13.17 4.13 -12.15
N PHE A 316 13.90 3.03 -12.32
CA PHE A 316 14.40 2.20 -11.20
C PHE A 316 15.86 2.46 -10.83
N ASP A 317 16.47 3.51 -11.39
CA ASP A 317 17.87 3.84 -11.16
C ASP A 317 18.77 2.58 -11.28
N LEU A 318 18.44 1.71 -12.23
CA LEU A 318 19.27 0.57 -12.59
C LEU A 318 20.56 1.17 -13.13
N ASP A 319 21.59 1.26 -12.27
CA ASP A 319 22.90 1.80 -12.61
C ASP A 319 23.26 1.36 -14.04
N PRO A 320 23.25 2.30 -15.02
CA PRO A 320 23.49 1.95 -16.42
C PRO A 320 24.84 1.25 -16.58
N GLY A 321 25.81 1.54 -15.70
CA GLY A 321 27.10 0.88 -15.63
C GLY A 321 27.03 -0.58 -15.19
N ARG A 322 26.11 -0.96 -14.29
CA ARG A 322 25.87 -2.36 -13.90
C ARG A 322 25.17 -3.15 -15.00
N ALA A 323 24.17 -2.58 -15.66
CA ALA A 323 23.49 -3.23 -16.78
C ALA A 323 24.47 -3.48 -17.95
N THR A 324 25.31 -2.50 -18.25
CA THR A 324 26.34 -2.61 -19.30
C THR A 324 27.41 -3.65 -18.94
N ARG A 325 27.91 -3.66 -17.69
CA ARG A 325 28.85 -4.69 -17.21
C ARG A 325 28.25 -6.09 -17.19
N ALA A 326 26.98 -6.24 -16.81
CA ALA A 326 26.30 -7.53 -16.82
C ALA A 326 26.15 -8.07 -18.25
N ALA A 327 25.79 -7.21 -19.21
CA ALA A 327 25.72 -7.57 -20.63
C ALA A 327 27.11 -7.93 -21.20
N GLU A 328 28.16 -7.22 -20.79
CA GLU A 328 29.54 -7.49 -21.20
C GLU A 328 30.06 -8.81 -20.63
N LEU A 329 29.77 -9.10 -19.35
CA LEU A 329 30.08 -10.38 -18.71
C LEU A 329 29.34 -11.55 -19.35
N ALA A 330 28.06 -11.38 -19.70
CA ALA A 330 27.27 -12.40 -20.40
C ALA A 330 27.86 -12.70 -21.79
N ARG A 331 28.26 -11.68 -22.56
CA ARG A 331 28.94 -11.85 -23.85
C ARG A 331 30.30 -12.54 -23.72
N LEU A 332 31.05 -12.24 -22.65
CA LEU A 332 32.33 -12.89 -22.36
C LEU A 332 32.16 -14.37 -22.01
N ASP A 333 31.12 -14.74 -21.26
CA ASP A 333 30.83 -16.14 -20.94
C ASP A 333 30.26 -16.93 -22.14
N GLU A 334 29.45 -16.30 -22.98
CA GLU A 334 29.01 -16.88 -24.26
C GLU A 334 30.20 -17.13 -25.20
N TRP A 335 31.13 -16.17 -25.29
CA TRP A 335 32.36 -16.35 -26.05
C TRP A 335 33.25 -17.47 -25.48
N ARG A 336 33.37 -17.58 -24.15
CA ARG A 336 34.15 -18.65 -23.49
C ARG A 336 33.55 -20.04 -23.69
N THR A 337 32.22 -20.14 -23.74
CA THR A 337 31.53 -21.42 -23.96
C THR A 337 31.63 -21.89 -25.41
N LEU A 338 31.57 -20.97 -26.38
CA LEU A 338 31.79 -21.27 -27.80
C LEU A 338 33.23 -21.72 -28.10
N ARG A 339 34.22 -21.22 -27.35
CA ARG A 339 35.65 -21.58 -27.54
C ARG A 339 36.06 -22.91 -26.88
N ARG A 340 35.20 -23.50 -26.04
CA ARG A 340 35.41 -24.80 -25.37
C ARG A 340 34.74 -25.97 -26.10
N ARG A 341 34.06 -25.72 -27.21
CA ARG A 341 33.58 -26.72 -28.17
C ARG A 341 34.52 -26.76 -29.37
#